data_AF-A0A183D7W9-F1
#
_entry.id   AF-A0A183D7W9-F1
#
_cell.length_a   1.000
_cell.length_b   1.000
_cell.length_c   1.000
_cell.angle_alpha   90.00
_cell.angle_beta   90.00
_cell.angle_gamma   90.00
#
_symmetry.space_group_name_H-M   'P 1'
#
loop_
_entity.id
_entity.type
_entity.pdbx_description
1 polymer ?
#
loop_
_entity_poly.entity_id
_entity_poly.type
_entity_poly.pdbx_seq_one_letter_code
_entity_poly.pdbx_strand_id
1 'polypeptide(L)'
;MVQCIFEESGEHIIAGAGELHLEICLKDLEEDHACIPIKKSDPVVSYRETVTEESEQLCLSKSPNKHNRLFAKAVPMPDGLADDIDKGEINARDEMKARAKILAEKYDYDVTEARKIWCFGPDGTGANILVDVTKGVQYLNEIKDSVVAGFQWATKEGVLCDENMRGVRFNIHDVTLHADAIHRGGGQIIPTTRRVLYACVLTAQPRLQEPVYLVEIQCPENAVGGIYGVLNRRRGHVIEESQVAGTPMFVVKAYLPVNESFGFTADLRSNTGGQAFPQCVFDHWQVLQGNPLEPNTKPAQIVTEIRKRKGLKEQIPGLDNFLDKM
;
A
#
# COMPACT_ATOMS: atom_id res chain seq x y z
N MET A 1 2.62 -14.67 13.31
CA MET A 1 3.57 -14.84 12.20
C MET A 1 4.49 -13.63 12.21
N VAL A 2 5.80 -13.85 12.21
CA VAL A 2 6.83 -12.80 12.13
C VAL A 2 7.40 -12.86 10.72
N GLN A 3 7.62 -11.71 10.10
CA GLN A 3 8.31 -11.61 8.81
C GLN A 3 9.62 -10.87 9.00
N CYS A 4 10.70 -11.41 8.44
CA CYS A 4 12.00 -10.76 8.42
C CYS A 4 12.33 -10.37 6.98
N ILE A 5 12.51 -9.07 6.73
CA ILE A 5 12.75 -8.49 5.40
C ILE A 5 14.11 -7.80 5.43
N PHE A 6 14.87 -7.97 4.35
CA PHE A 6 16.14 -7.27 4.14
C PHE A 6 15.90 -6.16 3.12
N GLU A 7 16.12 -4.91 3.50
CA GLU A 7 16.09 -3.80 2.56
C GLU A 7 17.46 -3.57 1.90
N GLU A 8 17.45 -3.00 0.69
CA GLU A 8 18.67 -2.59 -0.02
C GLU A 8 19.44 -1.47 0.72
N SER A 9 18.75 -0.75 1.61
CA SER A 9 19.35 0.21 2.55
C SER A 9 20.32 -0.44 3.55
N GLY A 10 20.27 -1.77 3.69
CA GLY A 10 21.02 -2.54 4.68
C GLY A 10 20.25 -2.73 6.00
N GLU A 11 18.99 -2.29 6.07
CA GLU A 11 18.15 -2.50 7.25
C GLU A 11 17.58 -3.92 7.32
N HIS A 12 17.60 -4.50 8.52
CA HIS A 12 16.92 -5.75 8.84
C HIS A 12 15.58 -5.43 9.49
N ILE A 13 14.50 -5.57 8.73
CA ILE A 13 13.15 -5.28 9.19
C ILE A 13 12.53 -6.54 9.79
N ILE A 14 12.07 -6.42 11.03
CA ILE A 14 11.25 -7.45 11.69
C ILE A 14 9.83 -6.89 11.77
N ALA A 15 8.93 -7.48 10.98
CA ALA A 15 7.51 -7.13 10.98
C ALA A 15 6.73 -8.13 11.84
N GLY A 16 5.99 -7.61 12.81
CA GLY A 16 5.12 -8.37 13.70
C GLY A 16 3.67 -7.88 13.65
N ALA A 17 2.75 -8.73 14.11
CA ALA A 17 1.32 -8.39 14.17
C ALA A 17 0.97 -7.23 15.14
N GLY A 18 1.84 -6.90 16.08
CA GLY A 18 1.63 -5.81 17.05
C GLY A 18 2.87 -5.55 17.92
N GLU A 19 2.81 -4.47 18.70
CA GLU A 19 3.93 -3.96 19.51
C GLU A 19 4.49 -5.02 20.49
N LEU A 20 3.64 -5.62 21.32
CA LEU A 20 4.05 -6.63 22.30
C LEU A 20 4.69 -7.86 21.63
N HIS A 21 4.13 -8.29 20.50
CA HIS A 21 4.68 -9.43 19.75
C HIS A 21 6.07 -9.10 19.22
N LEU A 22 6.29 -7.88 18.71
CA LEU A 22 7.61 -7.43 18.26
C LEU A 22 8.61 -7.32 19.42
N GLU A 23 8.18 -6.82 20.58
CA GLU A 23 9.01 -6.70 21.78
C GLU A 23 9.52 -8.07 22.26
N ILE A 24 8.62 -9.06 22.32
CA ILE A 24 8.98 -10.45 22.67
C ILE A 24 9.95 -11.02 21.63
N CYS A 25 9.64 -10.91 20.34
CA CYS A 25 10.52 -11.44 19.30
C CYS A 25 11.92 -10.81 19.32
N LEU A 26 12.02 -9.51 19.61
CA LEU A 26 13.32 -8.83 19.74
C LEU A 26 14.08 -9.28 20.99
N LYS A 27 13.36 -9.53 22.09
CA LYS A 27 13.97 -10.04 23.33
C LYS A 27 14.50 -11.47 23.12
N ASP A 28 13.69 -12.35 22.55
CA ASP A 28 14.09 -13.72 22.24
C ASP A 28 15.27 -13.73 21.25
N LEU A 29 15.30 -12.81 20.29
CA LEU A 29 16.41 -12.66 19.36
C LEU A 29 17.71 -12.24 20.08
N GLU A 30 17.64 -11.27 20.98
CA GLU A 30 18.79 -10.72 21.71
C GLU A 30 19.32 -11.69 22.79
N GLU A 31 18.43 -12.35 23.53
CA GLU A 31 18.77 -13.19 24.69
C GLU A 31 19.02 -14.66 24.32
N ASP A 32 18.25 -15.25 23.40
CA ASP A 32 18.23 -16.70 23.18
C ASP A 32 18.77 -17.12 21.80
N HIS A 33 18.44 -16.39 20.74
CA HIS A 33 18.77 -16.82 19.37
C HIS A 33 20.12 -16.28 18.87
N ALA A 34 20.33 -14.96 18.95
CA ALA A 34 21.55 -14.32 18.51
C ALA A 34 22.56 -14.16 19.67
N CYS A 35 22.08 -14.04 20.90
CA CYS A 35 22.89 -13.88 22.12
C CYS A 35 23.90 -12.73 22.03
N ILE A 36 23.52 -11.65 21.36
CA ILE A 36 24.35 -10.44 21.16
C ILE A 36 23.50 -9.20 21.42
N PRO A 37 24.09 -8.11 21.95
CA PRO A 37 23.38 -6.84 22.10
C PRO A 37 22.88 -6.32 20.74
N ILE A 38 21.58 -6.02 20.64
CA ILE A 38 20.95 -5.57 19.39
C ILE A 38 20.61 -4.08 19.49
N LYS A 39 21.11 -3.30 18.53
CA LYS A 39 20.68 -1.91 18.36
C LYS A 39 19.38 -1.88 17.55
N LYS A 40 18.26 -1.71 18.23
CA LYS A 40 16.91 -1.58 17.64
C LYS A 40 16.48 -0.12 17.53
N SER A 41 15.75 0.21 16.47
CA SER A 41 15.06 1.49 16.31
C SER A 41 13.68 1.44 16.96
N ASP A 42 13.03 2.60 17.07
CA ASP A 42 11.63 2.66 17.44
C ASP A 42 10.76 1.90 16.41
N PRO A 43 9.66 1.28 16.84
CA PRO A 43 8.76 0.58 15.94
C PRO A 43 8.12 1.56 14.95
N VAL A 44 7.99 1.12 13.71
CA VAL A 44 7.48 1.92 12.61
C VAL A 44 6.24 1.25 12.03
N VAL A 45 5.27 2.06 11.61
CA VAL A 45 4.11 1.61 10.84
C VAL A 45 4.42 1.67 9.35
N SER A 46 4.18 0.56 8.65
CA SER A 46 4.20 0.55 7.18
C SER A 46 2.92 1.16 6.62
N TYR A 47 3.06 2.02 5.63
CA TYR A 47 1.94 2.66 4.94
C TYR A 47 1.78 2.07 3.54
N ARG A 48 0.72 2.46 2.82
CA ARG A 48 0.61 2.19 1.38
C ARG A 48 0.35 3.46 0.61
N GLU A 49 0.89 3.54 -0.59
CA GLU A 49 0.63 4.66 -1.50
C GLU A 49 -0.54 4.32 -2.43
N THR A 50 -1.46 5.25 -2.64
CA THR A 50 -2.62 5.05 -3.52
C THR A 50 -2.94 6.33 -4.29
N VAL A 51 -3.94 6.26 -5.15
CA VAL A 51 -4.50 7.39 -5.90
C VAL A 51 -5.99 7.49 -5.64
N THR A 52 -6.57 8.68 -5.77
CA THR A 52 -8.01 8.90 -5.51
C THR A 52 -8.81 9.29 -6.74
N GLU A 53 -8.15 9.76 -7.79
CA GLU A 53 -8.80 10.13 -9.05
C GLU A 53 -8.04 9.53 -10.23
N GLU A 54 -8.68 9.51 -11.41
CA GLU A 54 -7.96 9.22 -12.64
C GLU A 54 -6.94 10.33 -12.93
N SER A 55 -5.79 9.97 -13.51
CA SER A 55 -4.81 10.93 -13.99
C SER A 55 -5.47 12.02 -14.87
N GLU A 56 -5.30 13.28 -14.46
CA GLU A 56 -5.89 14.45 -15.14
C GLU A 56 -5.45 14.58 -16.62
N GLN A 57 -4.27 14.03 -16.94
CA GLN A 57 -3.70 14.05 -18.27
C GLN A 57 -3.07 12.70 -18.65
N LEU A 58 -2.92 12.48 -19.96
CA LEU A 58 -2.18 11.33 -20.47
C LEU A 58 -0.68 11.56 -20.25
N CYS A 59 -0.07 10.75 -19.37
CA CYS A 59 1.33 10.91 -19.02
C CYS A 59 2.23 10.25 -20.06
N LEU A 60 3.32 10.93 -20.42
CA LEU A 60 4.33 10.48 -21.38
C LEU A 60 5.69 10.37 -20.71
N SER A 61 6.41 9.29 -21.00
CA SER A 61 7.84 9.12 -20.70
C SER A 61 8.59 8.63 -21.93
N LYS A 62 9.79 9.17 -22.15
CA LYS A 62 10.71 8.82 -23.23
C LYS A 62 11.85 7.95 -22.69
N SER A 63 12.29 6.98 -23.49
CA SER A 63 13.46 6.18 -23.14
C SER A 63 14.75 6.99 -23.13
N PRO A 64 15.79 6.52 -22.42
CA PRO A 64 17.10 7.19 -22.41
C PRO A 64 17.66 7.46 -23.81
N ASN A 65 17.45 6.55 -24.76
CA ASN A 65 17.82 6.74 -26.17
C ASN A 65 16.83 7.60 -26.98
N LYS A 66 15.75 8.10 -26.38
CA LYS A 66 14.69 8.95 -26.96
C LYS A 66 13.88 8.32 -28.11
N HIS A 67 14.06 7.04 -28.39
CA HIS A 67 13.39 6.35 -29.50
C HIS A 67 12.06 5.71 -29.10
N ASN A 68 11.88 5.39 -27.82
CA ASN A 68 10.68 4.75 -27.31
C ASN A 68 9.89 5.72 -26.44
N ARG A 69 8.57 5.62 -26.49
CA ARG A 69 7.63 6.48 -25.76
C ARG A 69 6.52 5.62 -25.19
N LEU A 70 6.22 5.76 -23.90
CA LEU A 70 5.09 5.12 -23.26
C LEU A 70 4.09 6.18 -22.82
N PHE A 71 2.82 5.91 -23.11
CA PHE A 71 1.68 6.75 -22.72
C PHE A 71 0.77 5.96 -21.77
N ALA A 72 0.57 6.48 -20.57
CA ALA A 72 -0.23 5.79 -19.55
C ALA A 72 -1.07 6.75 -18.70
N LYS A 73 -2.03 6.16 -17.98
CA LYS A 73 -2.80 6.80 -16.91
C LYS A 73 -2.92 5.87 -15.71
N ALA A 74 -3.06 6.46 -14.53
CA ALA A 74 -3.46 5.77 -13.31
C ALA A 74 -4.94 6.04 -13.01
N VAL A 75 -5.62 5.05 -12.44
CA VAL A 75 -7.02 5.11 -12.02
C VAL A 75 -7.12 4.40 -10.66
N PRO A 76 -7.88 4.93 -9.69
CA PRO A 76 -8.17 4.22 -8.46
C PRO A 76 -8.92 2.92 -8.76
N MET A 77 -8.59 1.86 -8.04
CA MET A 77 -9.43 0.65 -8.09
C MET A 77 -10.78 0.91 -7.43
N PRO A 78 -11.86 0.22 -7.89
CA PRO A 78 -13.12 0.22 -7.18
C PRO A 78 -12.99 -0.35 -5.76
N ASP A 79 -13.86 0.12 -4.88
CA ASP A 79 -13.92 -0.32 -3.49
C ASP A 79 -14.08 -1.84 -3.38
N GLY A 80 -13.36 -2.44 -2.42
CA GLY A 80 -13.37 -3.88 -2.19
C GLY A 80 -12.55 -4.71 -3.18
N LEU A 81 -12.17 -4.20 -4.37
CA LEU A 81 -11.34 -4.98 -5.30
C LEU A 81 -9.94 -5.23 -4.74
N ALA A 82 -9.35 -4.22 -4.12
CA ALA A 82 -8.02 -4.38 -3.50
C ALA A 82 -8.04 -5.40 -2.36
N ASP A 83 -9.12 -5.47 -1.59
CA ASP A 83 -9.26 -6.41 -0.47
C ASP A 83 -9.46 -7.86 -0.97
N ASP A 84 -10.24 -8.05 -2.03
CA ASP A 84 -10.41 -9.35 -2.69
C ASP A 84 -9.09 -9.87 -3.26
N ILE A 85 -8.25 -8.99 -3.83
CA ILE A 85 -6.92 -9.36 -4.32
C ILE A 85 -6.01 -9.75 -3.16
N ASP A 86 -6.00 -8.96 -2.08
CA ASP A 86 -5.18 -9.26 -0.89
C ASP A 86 -5.61 -10.58 -0.20
N LYS A 87 -6.90 -10.92 -0.24
CA LYS A 87 -7.44 -12.21 0.23
C LYS A 87 -7.16 -13.38 -0.72
N GLY A 88 -6.76 -13.10 -1.95
CA GLY A 88 -6.52 -14.10 -2.99
C GLY A 88 -7.78 -14.61 -3.70
N GLU A 89 -8.93 -13.96 -3.52
CA GLU A 89 -10.16 -14.26 -4.26
C GLU A 89 -10.01 -13.93 -5.76
N ILE A 90 -9.20 -12.92 -6.06
CA ILE A 90 -8.79 -12.56 -7.42
C ILE A 90 -7.27 -12.57 -7.47
N ASN A 91 -6.70 -13.40 -8.33
CA ASN A 91 -5.25 -13.54 -8.42
C ASN A 91 -4.73 -13.60 -9.86
N ALA A 92 -3.41 -13.49 -9.99
CA ALA A 92 -2.73 -13.53 -11.29
C ALA A 92 -2.81 -14.90 -11.99
N ARG A 93 -2.96 -15.99 -11.21
CA ARG A 93 -2.96 -17.39 -11.68
C ARG A 93 -4.34 -17.85 -12.18
N ASP A 94 -5.40 -17.14 -11.84
CA ASP A 94 -6.75 -17.44 -12.30
C ASP A 94 -6.86 -17.41 -13.82
N GLU A 95 -7.77 -18.23 -14.36
CA GLU A 95 -8.04 -18.24 -15.79
C GLU A 95 -8.54 -16.85 -16.24
N MET A 96 -7.88 -16.28 -17.26
CA MET A 96 -8.13 -14.90 -17.72
C MET A 96 -9.60 -14.60 -18.01
N LYS A 97 -10.35 -15.55 -18.59
CA LYS A 97 -11.78 -15.37 -18.91
C LYS A 97 -12.67 -15.38 -17.67
N ALA A 98 -12.39 -16.29 -16.73
CA ALA A 98 -13.11 -16.38 -15.46
C ALA A 98 -12.87 -15.13 -14.62
N ARG A 99 -11.61 -14.72 -14.46
CA ARG A 99 -11.24 -13.47 -13.78
C ARG A 99 -11.91 -12.25 -14.40
N ALA A 100 -11.89 -12.14 -15.73
CA ALA A 100 -12.53 -11.02 -16.42
C ALA A 100 -14.05 -10.96 -16.20
N LYS A 101 -14.71 -12.13 -16.09
CA LYS A 101 -16.13 -12.20 -15.77
C LYS A 101 -16.42 -11.70 -14.35
N ILE A 102 -15.64 -12.15 -13.36
CA ILE A 102 -15.79 -11.69 -11.96
C ILE A 102 -15.58 -10.18 -11.87
N LEU A 103 -14.53 -9.67 -12.51
CA LEU A 103 -14.23 -8.23 -12.52
C LEU A 103 -15.37 -7.41 -13.17
N ALA A 104 -15.98 -7.92 -14.23
CA ALA A 104 -17.10 -7.24 -14.88
C ALA A 104 -18.39 -7.30 -14.04
N GLU A 105 -18.70 -8.45 -13.43
CA GLU A 105 -19.96 -8.63 -12.68
C GLU A 105 -19.94 -7.95 -11.30
N LYS A 106 -18.80 -8.00 -10.58
CA LYS A 106 -18.68 -7.47 -9.21
C LYS A 106 -18.17 -6.03 -9.16
N TYR A 107 -17.34 -5.62 -10.12
CA TYR A 107 -16.59 -4.36 -10.07
C TYR A 107 -16.78 -3.46 -11.31
N ASP A 108 -17.72 -3.80 -12.19
CA ASP A 108 -18.06 -3.03 -13.40
C ASP A 108 -16.86 -2.76 -14.34
N TYR A 109 -15.91 -3.69 -14.39
CA TYR A 109 -14.81 -3.62 -15.36
C TYR A 109 -15.30 -3.95 -16.76
N ASP A 110 -14.73 -3.27 -17.75
CA ASP A 110 -14.86 -3.71 -19.13
C ASP A 110 -14.21 -5.10 -19.31
N VAL A 111 -15.00 -6.05 -19.83
CA VAL A 111 -14.57 -7.45 -20.00
C VAL A 111 -13.37 -7.56 -20.95
N THR A 112 -13.26 -6.67 -21.94
CA THR A 112 -12.14 -6.70 -22.90
C THR A 112 -10.85 -6.20 -22.27
N GLU A 113 -10.91 -5.16 -21.44
CA GLU A 113 -9.79 -4.65 -20.66
C GLU A 113 -9.36 -5.61 -19.56
N ALA A 114 -10.31 -6.22 -18.85
CA ALA A 114 -10.03 -7.20 -17.81
C ALA A 114 -9.29 -8.45 -18.34
N ARG A 115 -9.52 -8.82 -19.61
CA ARG A 115 -8.74 -9.87 -20.29
C ARG A 115 -7.33 -9.44 -20.67
N LYS A 116 -7.07 -8.14 -20.74
CA LYS A 116 -5.76 -7.56 -21.08
C LYS A 116 -4.96 -7.13 -19.85
N ILE A 117 -5.30 -7.62 -18.66
CA ILE A 117 -4.45 -7.51 -17.48
C ILE A 117 -3.13 -8.24 -17.74
N TRP A 118 -2.02 -7.51 -17.66
CA TRP A 118 -0.68 -8.07 -17.85
C TRP A 118 -0.12 -8.69 -16.58
N CYS A 119 -0.26 -8.00 -15.44
CA CYS A 119 0.24 -8.47 -14.16
C CYS A 119 -0.43 -7.74 -12.99
N PHE A 120 -0.30 -8.34 -11.82
CA PHE A 120 -0.58 -7.74 -10.52
C PHE A 120 0.75 -7.32 -9.87
N GLY A 121 0.73 -6.41 -8.90
CA GLY A 121 1.98 -5.93 -8.28
C GLY A 121 1.76 -5.26 -6.92
N PRO A 122 2.78 -5.18 -6.05
CA PRO A 122 4.12 -5.76 -6.24
C PRO A 122 4.14 -7.30 -6.13
N ASP A 123 5.29 -7.90 -6.47
CA ASP A 123 5.60 -9.33 -6.39
C ASP A 123 4.60 -10.26 -7.11
N GLY A 124 3.86 -9.74 -8.10
CA GLY A 124 2.90 -10.52 -8.87
C GLY A 124 1.58 -10.84 -8.15
N THR A 125 1.41 -10.44 -6.88
CA THR A 125 0.20 -10.72 -6.09
C THR A 125 -0.41 -9.50 -5.43
N GLY A 126 0.31 -8.39 -5.34
CA GLY A 126 -0.21 -7.17 -4.70
C GLY A 126 -1.40 -6.56 -5.45
N ALA A 127 -2.21 -5.81 -4.71
CA ALA A 127 -3.42 -5.15 -5.19
C ALA A 127 -3.15 -3.91 -6.08
N ASN A 128 -2.31 -4.05 -7.10
CA ASN A 128 -2.16 -3.10 -8.21
C ASN A 128 -2.29 -3.85 -9.53
N ILE A 129 -2.88 -3.23 -10.55
CA ILE A 129 -3.14 -3.91 -11.83
C ILE A 129 -2.54 -3.09 -12.97
N LEU A 130 -1.84 -3.77 -13.88
CA LEU A 130 -1.42 -3.20 -15.15
C LEU A 130 -2.27 -3.74 -16.30
N VAL A 131 -2.91 -2.85 -17.06
CA VAL A 131 -3.80 -3.18 -18.17
C VAL A 131 -3.28 -2.59 -19.48
N ASP A 132 -3.29 -3.41 -20.53
CA ASP A 132 -3.05 -2.96 -21.90
C ASP A 132 -4.34 -2.47 -22.55
N VAL A 133 -4.40 -1.17 -22.85
CA VAL A 133 -5.52 -0.50 -23.55
C VAL A 133 -5.09 -0.06 -24.95
N THR A 134 -3.89 -0.45 -25.40
CA THR A 134 -3.34 -0.05 -26.70
C THR A 134 -4.11 -0.68 -27.86
N LYS A 135 -3.99 -0.04 -29.04
CA LYS A 135 -4.62 -0.49 -30.29
C LYS A 135 -3.63 -0.40 -31.44
N GLY A 136 -3.32 -1.54 -32.05
CA GLY A 136 -2.52 -1.59 -33.29
C GLY A 136 -1.02 -1.32 -33.11
N VAL A 137 -0.48 -1.41 -31.90
CA VAL A 137 0.95 -1.20 -31.63
C VAL A 137 1.76 -2.42 -32.04
N GLN A 138 2.68 -2.24 -32.98
CA GLN A 138 3.62 -3.28 -33.39
C GLN A 138 4.66 -3.53 -32.29
N TYR A 139 5.10 -4.79 -32.16
CA TYR A 139 6.16 -5.21 -31.22
C TYR A 139 5.84 -5.06 -29.72
N LEU A 140 4.59 -4.74 -29.36
CA LEU A 140 4.17 -4.58 -27.96
C LEU A 140 4.47 -5.82 -27.10
N ASN A 141 4.24 -7.02 -27.65
CA ASN A 141 4.48 -8.27 -26.94
C ASN A 141 5.97 -8.50 -26.63
N GLU A 142 6.90 -7.91 -27.39
CA GLU A 142 8.34 -8.08 -27.14
C GLU A 142 8.82 -7.27 -25.94
N ILE A 143 8.15 -6.16 -25.62
CA ILE A 143 8.51 -5.30 -24.49
C ILE A 143 7.74 -5.65 -23.22
N LYS A 144 6.75 -6.56 -23.31
CA LYS A 144 5.84 -6.91 -22.21
C LYS A 144 6.59 -7.23 -20.92
N ASP A 145 7.60 -8.09 -20.98
CA ASP A 145 8.38 -8.50 -19.81
C ASP A 145 9.14 -7.33 -19.18
N SER A 146 9.64 -6.41 -20.01
CA SER A 146 10.34 -5.21 -19.52
C SER A 146 9.39 -4.22 -18.87
N VAL A 147 8.18 -4.07 -19.41
CA VAL A 147 7.13 -3.24 -18.80
C VAL A 147 6.66 -3.85 -17.49
N VAL A 148 6.42 -5.17 -17.44
CA VAL A 148 6.04 -5.89 -16.23
C VAL A 148 7.13 -5.71 -15.15
N ALA A 149 8.41 -5.86 -15.49
CA ALA A 149 9.50 -5.63 -14.55
C ALA A 149 9.54 -4.18 -14.02
N GLY A 150 9.35 -3.19 -14.90
CA GLY A 150 9.25 -1.79 -14.49
C GLY A 150 8.05 -1.51 -13.59
N PHE A 151 6.92 -2.18 -13.83
CA PHE A 151 5.73 -2.10 -13.00
C PHE A 151 5.92 -2.74 -11.62
N GLN A 152 6.50 -3.94 -11.54
CA GLN A 152 6.79 -4.58 -10.25
C GLN A 152 7.63 -3.67 -9.36
N TRP A 153 8.66 -3.06 -9.93
CA TRP A 153 9.51 -2.11 -9.20
C TRP A 153 8.73 -0.86 -8.78
N ALA A 154 8.01 -0.23 -9.70
CA ALA A 154 7.23 0.98 -9.41
C ALA A 154 6.17 0.75 -8.31
N THR A 155 5.53 -0.42 -8.29
CA THR A 155 4.53 -0.75 -7.26
C THR A 155 5.14 -1.17 -5.92
N LYS A 156 6.42 -1.58 -5.91
CA LYS A 156 7.15 -1.88 -4.68
C LYS A 156 7.69 -0.62 -4.01
N GLU A 157 8.22 0.31 -4.80
CA GLU A 157 8.73 1.60 -4.33
C GLU A 157 7.87 2.72 -4.90
N GLY A 158 6.91 3.23 -4.12
CA GLY A 158 6.04 4.32 -4.51
C GLY A 158 6.76 5.68 -4.63
N VAL A 159 6.16 6.60 -5.40
CA VAL A 159 6.78 7.91 -5.70
C VAL A 159 6.83 8.85 -4.49
N LEU A 160 5.91 8.69 -3.53
CA LEU A 160 5.82 9.58 -2.38
C LEU A 160 6.95 9.32 -1.38
N CYS A 161 7.20 8.06 -1.02
CA CYS A 161 8.13 7.71 0.07
C CYS A 161 8.70 6.29 -0.01
N ASP A 162 8.73 5.68 -1.21
CA ASP A 162 9.17 4.31 -1.44
C ASP A 162 8.41 3.29 -0.56
N GLU A 163 7.12 3.54 -0.31
CA GLU A 163 6.22 2.54 0.28
C GLU A 163 5.50 1.78 -0.84
N ASN A 164 5.09 0.54 -0.56
CA ASN A 164 4.37 -0.27 -1.54
C ASN A 164 3.08 0.45 -1.97
N MET A 165 2.81 0.47 -3.27
CA MET A 165 1.54 0.95 -3.80
C MET A 165 0.40 -0.03 -3.46
N ARG A 166 -0.83 0.46 -3.37
CA ARG A 166 -2.03 -0.36 -3.21
C ARG A 166 -3.24 0.31 -3.84
N GLY A 167 -4.09 -0.46 -4.51
CA GLY A 167 -5.35 -0.01 -5.08
C GLY A 167 -5.18 0.85 -6.33
N VAL A 168 -4.07 0.71 -7.06
CA VAL A 168 -3.82 1.50 -8.27
C VAL A 168 -3.93 0.64 -9.53
N ARG A 169 -4.79 1.04 -10.45
CA ARG A 169 -4.87 0.48 -11.80
C ARG A 169 -4.13 1.39 -12.77
N PHE A 170 -3.23 0.82 -13.57
CA PHE A 170 -2.54 1.55 -14.62
C PHE A 170 -2.98 1.05 -16.00
N ASN A 171 -3.31 2.00 -16.87
CA ASN A 171 -3.73 1.73 -18.24
C ASN A 171 -2.64 2.23 -19.20
N ILE A 172 -2.08 1.33 -20.00
CA ILE A 172 -1.17 1.69 -21.11
C ILE A 172 -2.04 2.03 -22.31
N HIS A 173 -2.07 3.31 -22.68
CA HIS A 173 -2.91 3.80 -23.76
C HIS A 173 -2.23 3.71 -25.13
N ASP A 174 -0.93 4.02 -25.19
CA ASP A 174 -0.17 3.97 -26.44
C ASP A 174 1.31 3.74 -26.16
N VAL A 175 2.02 3.20 -27.16
CA VAL A 175 3.47 3.01 -27.11
C VAL A 175 4.06 3.24 -28.49
N THR A 176 5.06 4.12 -28.56
CA THR A 176 5.91 4.26 -29.76
C THR A 176 7.20 3.50 -29.53
N LEU A 177 7.53 2.56 -30.42
CA LEU A 177 8.74 1.73 -30.31
C LEU A 177 9.66 1.90 -31.51
N HIS A 178 10.96 1.80 -31.26
CA HIS A 178 11.93 1.69 -32.34
C HIS A 178 11.76 0.36 -33.09
N ALA A 179 12.02 0.37 -34.41
CA ALA A 179 11.87 -0.82 -35.26
C ALA A 179 12.82 -1.95 -34.83
N ASP A 180 14.09 -1.62 -34.60
CA ASP A 180 15.10 -2.60 -34.20
C ASP A 180 15.05 -2.96 -32.70
N ALA A 181 15.02 -4.27 -32.42
CA ALA A 181 14.95 -4.81 -31.06
C ALA A 181 16.10 -4.34 -30.13
N ILE A 182 17.28 -4.09 -30.69
CA ILE A 182 18.46 -3.61 -29.95
C ILE A 182 18.22 -2.24 -29.27
N HIS A 183 17.29 -1.44 -29.79
CA HIS A 183 16.97 -0.10 -29.29
C HIS A 183 15.75 -0.09 -28.36
N ARG A 184 15.16 -1.25 -28.06
CA ARG A 184 14.00 -1.41 -27.16
C ARG A 184 14.21 -2.48 -26.08
N GLY A 185 15.47 -2.78 -25.74
CA GLY A 185 15.81 -3.70 -24.64
C GLY A 185 15.39 -3.19 -23.26
N GLY A 186 15.45 -4.07 -22.24
CA GLY A 186 14.98 -3.78 -20.88
C GLY A 186 15.58 -2.53 -20.24
N GLY A 187 16.87 -2.26 -20.46
CA GLY A 187 17.52 -1.03 -19.96
C GLY A 187 16.95 0.27 -20.54
N GLN A 188 16.18 0.20 -21.63
CA GLN A 188 15.44 1.34 -22.18
C GLN A 188 14.00 1.37 -21.67
N ILE A 189 13.30 0.23 -21.65
CA ILE A 189 11.87 0.18 -21.35
C ILE A 189 11.56 0.22 -19.84
N ILE A 190 12.33 -0.48 -19.01
CA ILE A 190 12.12 -0.55 -17.55
C ILE A 190 12.12 0.85 -16.91
N PRO A 191 13.17 1.68 -17.07
CA PRO A 191 13.18 3.01 -16.46
C PRO A 191 12.10 3.93 -17.05
N THR A 192 11.79 3.80 -18.34
CA THR A 192 10.73 4.58 -19.00
C THR A 192 9.37 4.25 -18.39
N THR A 193 9.11 2.96 -18.17
CA THR A 193 7.89 2.46 -17.54
C THR A 193 7.78 2.98 -16.10
N ARG A 194 8.83 2.82 -15.28
CA ARG A 194 8.81 3.34 -13.89
C ARG A 194 8.50 4.84 -13.85
N ARG A 195 9.15 5.62 -14.71
CA ARG A 195 8.93 7.07 -14.82
C ARG A 195 7.50 7.42 -15.22
N VAL A 196 6.92 6.76 -16.25
CA VAL A 196 5.56 7.09 -16.67
C VAL A 196 4.54 6.75 -15.58
N LEU A 197 4.73 5.63 -14.86
CA LEU A 197 3.84 5.24 -13.76
C LEU A 197 3.89 6.25 -12.61
N TYR A 198 5.07 6.76 -12.25
CA TYR A 198 5.19 7.84 -11.26
C TYR A 198 4.53 9.14 -11.71
N ALA A 199 4.68 9.53 -12.97
CA ALA A 199 3.97 10.68 -13.53
C ALA A 199 2.44 10.49 -13.45
N CYS A 200 1.95 9.28 -13.73
CA CYS A 200 0.53 8.95 -13.62
C CYS A 200 0.03 9.08 -12.18
N VAL A 201 0.79 8.59 -11.19
CA VAL A 201 0.41 8.68 -9.77
C VAL A 201 0.35 10.13 -9.30
N LEU A 202 1.34 10.95 -9.66
CA LEU A 202 1.37 12.36 -9.27
C LEU A 202 0.24 13.19 -9.90
N THR A 203 -0.28 12.78 -11.05
CA THR A 203 -1.41 13.41 -11.74
C THR A 203 -2.78 12.84 -11.34
N ALA A 204 -2.81 11.81 -10.50
CA ALA A 204 -4.00 11.06 -10.09
C ALA A 204 -4.44 11.34 -8.64
N GLN A 205 -4.05 12.50 -8.10
CA GLN A 205 -4.27 12.87 -6.70
C GLN A 205 -3.80 11.79 -5.71
N PRO A 206 -2.47 11.64 -5.52
CA PRO A 206 -1.93 10.58 -4.68
C PRO A 206 -2.33 10.78 -3.20
N ARG A 207 -2.51 9.68 -2.48
CA ARG A 207 -2.84 9.64 -1.04
C ARG A 207 -2.05 8.53 -0.35
N LEU A 208 -1.99 8.62 0.98
CA LEU A 208 -1.38 7.60 1.83
C LEU A 208 -2.50 6.79 2.52
N GLN A 209 -2.34 5.48 2.62
CA GLN A 209 -3.22 4.60 3.40
C GLN A 209 -2.51 4.20 4.69
N GLU A 210 -3.20 4.37 5.82
CA GLU A 210 -2.79 3.85 7.12
C GLU A 210 -3.44 2.48 7.37
N PRO A 211 -2.74 1.52 8.01
CA PRO A 211 -3.36 0.28 8.43
C PRO A 211 -4.21 0.54 9.68
N VAL A 212 -5.32 -0.20 9.78
CA VAL A 212 -6.29 -0.11 10.87
C VAL A 212 -6.49 -1.49 11.49
N TYR A 213 -6.46 -1.52 12.83
CA TYR A 213 -6.82 -2.69 13.59
C TYR A 213 -8.32 -2.72 13.86
N LEU A 214 -8.90 -3.92 13.83
CA LEU A 214 -10.10 -4.25 14.57
C LEU A 214 -9.66 -4.64 15.98
N VAL A 215 -10.06 -3.84 16.95
CA VAL A 215 -9.80 -4.08 18.36
C VAL A 215 -11.05 -4.64 19.01
N GLU A 216 -10.95 -5.82 19.60
CA GLU A 216 -11.96 -6.38 20.47
C GLU A 216 -11.53 -6.20 21.92
N ILE A 217 -12.36 -5.55 22.73
CA ILE A 217 -12.05 -5.25 24.13
C ILE A 217 -13.10 -5.88 25.02
N GLN A 218 -12.67 -6.77 25.89
CA GLN A 218 -13.53 -7.40 26.89
C GLN A 218 -13.34 -6.68 28.23
N CYS A 219 -14.43 -6.24 28.84
CA CYS A 219 -14.40 -5.59 30.14
C CYS A 219 -15.73 -5.75 30.90
N PRO A 220 -15.78 -5.57 32.23
CA PRO A 220 -17.03 -5.47 32.94
C PRO A 220 -17.70 -4.10 32.72
N GLU A 221 -19.02 -4.03 32.90
CA GLU A 221 -19.86 -2.84 32.61
C GLU A 221 -19.33 -1.52 33.20
N ASN A 222 -18.80 -1.56 34.43
CA ASN A 222 -18.25 -0.39 35.12
C ASN A 222 -17.02 0.23 34.44
N ALA A 223 -16.31 -0.53 33.60
CA ALA A 223 -15.08 -0.11 32.93
C ALA A 223 -15.31 0.38 31.50
N VAL A 224 -16.51 0.19 30.93
CA VAL A 224 -16.84 0.53 29.53
C VAL A 224 -16.60 2.02 29.24
N GLY A 225 -16.96 2.91 30.18
CA GLY A 225 -16.73 4.36 30.01
C GLY A 225 -15.25 4.74 29.83
N GLY A 226 -14.34 3.99 30.47
CA GLY A 226 -12.90 4.18 30.32
C GLY A 226 -12.40 3.84 28.91
N ILE A 227 -13.01 2.84 28.26
CA ILE A 227 -12.69 2.42 26.89
C ILE A 227 -12.99 3.55 25.90
N TYR A 228 -14.20 4.12 25.96
CA TYR A 228 -14.60 5.23 25.10
C TYR A 228 -13.65 6.43 25.22
N GLY A 229 -13.21 6.75 26.45
CA GLY A 229 -12.27 7.83 26.70
C GLY A 229 -10.88 7.59 26.09
N VAL A 230 -10.41 6.34 26.02
CA VAL A 230 -9.12 6.00 25.39
C VAL A 230 -9.25 5.98 23.87
N LEU A 231 -10.30 5.35 23.33
CA LEU A 231 -10.54 5.28 21.89
C LEU A 231 -10.70 6.67 21.27
N ASN A 232 -11.49 7.56 21.88
CA ASN A 232 -11.69 8.93 21.36
C ASN A 232 -10.39 9.73 21.28
N ARG A 233 -9.47 9.55 22.23
CA ARG A 233 -8.15 10.23 22.21
C ARG A 233 -7.23 9.70 21.11
N ARG A 234 -7.44 8.47 20.66
CA ARG A 234 -6.60 7.75 19.68
C ARG A 234 -7.27 7.58 18.32
N ARG A 235 -8.24 8.44 17.99
CA ARG A 235 -9.04 8.38 16.73
C ARG A 235 -9.76 7.04 16.52
N GLY A 236 -10.05 6.32 17.60
CA GLY A 236 -10.77 5.06 17.54
C GLY A 236 -12.25 5.26 17.22
N HIS A 237 -12.84 4.34 16.47
CA HIS A 237 -14.26 4.36 16.11
C HIS A 237 -14.95 3.08 16.55
N VAL A 238 -15.91 3.17 17.47
CA VAL A 238 -16.66 2.01 17.98
C VAL A 238 -17.69 1.57 16.95
N ILE A 239 -17.70 0.28 16.64
CA ILE A 239 -18.53 -0.36 15.62
C ILE A 239 -19.67 -1.13 16.28
N GLU A 240 -19.34 -1.87 17.33
CA GLU A 240 -20.25 -2.79 18.02
C GLU A 240 -19.98 -2.74 19.52
N GLU A 241 -21.05 -2.73 20.30
CA GLU A 241 -21.03 -2.96 21.73
C GLU A 241 -22.07 -4.04 22.03
N SER A 242 -21.63 -5.18 22.57
CA SER A 242 -22.53 -6.27 22.92
C SER A 242 -22.22 -6.83 24.30
N GLN A 243 -23.28 -7.16 25.04
CA GLN A 243 -23.16 -7.81 26.35
C GLN A 243 -23.06 -9.32 26.16
N VAL A 244 -22.12 -9.95 26.85
CA VAL A 244 -21.97 -11.41 26.87
C VAL A 244 -23.08 -12.01 27.74
N ALA A 245 -24.02 -12.69 27.09
CA ALA A 245 -25.18 -13.28 27.76
C ALA A 245 -24.79 -14.16 28.95
N GLY A 246 -25.40 -13.89 30.10
CA GLY A 246 -25.14 -14.63 31.35
C GLY A 246 -23.95 -14.13 32.16
N THR A 247 -23.26 -13.05 31.75
CA THR A 247 -22.14 -12.46 32.51
C THR A 247 -22.24 -10.92 32.52
N PRO A 248 -21.59 -10.22 33.47
CA PRO A 248 -21.50 -8.75 33.47
C PRO A 248 -20.46 -8.20 32.48
N MET A 249 -19.99 -9.03 31.53
CA MET A 249 -18.96 -8.66 30.57
C MET A 249 -19.57 -8.03 29.32
N PHE A 250 -18.89 -7.01 28.81
CA PHE A 250 -19.15 -6.33 27.55
C PHE A 250 -17.98 -6.57 26.60
N VAL A 251 -18.33 -6.74 25.32
CA VAL A 251 -17.40 -6.78 24.21
C VAL A 251 -17.59 -5.51 23.41
N VAL A 252 -16.55 -4.68 23.33
CA VAL A 252 -16.53 -3.47 22.52
C VAL A 252 -15.61 -3.73 21.33
N LYS A 253 -16.13 -3.61 20.11
CA LYS A 253 -15.33 -3.67 18.89
C LYS A 253 -15.15 -2.28 18.31
N ALA A 254 -13.91 -1.93 17.98
CA ALA A 254 -13.58 -0.62 17.43
C ALA A 254 -12.48 -0.70 16.37
N TYR A 255 -12.52 0.22 15.42
CA TYR A 255 -11.40 0.51 14.54
C TYR A 255 -10.38 1.39 15.26
N LEU A 256 -9.10 1.02 15.20
CA LEU A 256 -7.99 1.77 15.76
C LEU A 256 -6.84 1.86 14.75
N PRO A 257 -6.42 3.07 14.31
CA PRO A 257 -5.25 3.20 13.45
C PRO A 257 -4.00 2.66 14.14
N VAL A 258 -3.18 1.87 13.42
CA VAL A 258 -2.00 1.20 14.00
C VAL A 258 -1.00 2.22 14.58
N ASN A 259 -0.84 3.38 13.93
CA ASN A 259 0.05 4.44 14.42
C ASN A 259 -0.42 5.04 15.76
N GLU A 260 -1.71 4.91 16.08
CA GLU A 260 -2.29 5.34 17.36
C GLU A 260 -2.38 4.17 18.36
N SER A 261 -1.85 2.99 18.04
CA SER A 261 -1.88 1.81 18.92
C SER A 261 -0.68 1.71 19.88
N PHE A 262 0.39 2.48 19.66
CA PHE A 262 1.57 2.45 20.52
C PHE A 262 1.22 2.88 21.95
N GLY A 263 1.52 2.01 22.92
CA GLY A 263 1.15 2.23 24.32
C GLY A 263 -0.36 2.15 24.61
N PHE A 264 -1.19 1.70 23.65
CA PHE A 264 -2.64 1.60 23.81
C PHE A 264 -3.03 0.69 24.98
N THR A 265 -2.34 -0.44 25.15
CA THR A 265 -2.63 -1.41 26.22
C THR A 265 -2.37 -0.81 27.61
N ALA A 266 -1.29 -0.05 27.77
CA ALA A 266 -0.96 0.62 29.03
C ALA A 266 -1.98 1.71 29.38
N ASP A 267 -2.34 2.54 28.40
CA ASP A 267 -3.36 3.58 28.55
C ASP A 267 -4.72 2.98 28.88
N LEU A 268 -5.13 1.93 28.15
CA LEU A 268 -6.38 1.23 28.40
C LEU A 268 -6.41 0.64 29.81
N ARG A 269 -5.32 0.00 30.25
CA ARG A 269 -5.19 -0.55 31.59
C ARG A 269 -5.35 0.53 32.66
N SER A 270 -4.69 1.68 32.50
CA SER A 270 -4.78 2.79 33.45
C SER A 270 -6.20 3.38 33.55
N ASN A 271 -6.90 3.51 32.42
CA ASN A 271 -8.24 4.12 32.37
C ASN A 271 -9.39 3.15 32.71
N THR A 272 -9.11 1.86 32.85
CA THR A 272 -10.10 0.82 33.15
C THR A 272 -9.83 0.10 34.48
N GLY A 273 -8.87 0.58 35.28
CA GLY A 273 -8.45 -0.11 36.51
C GLY A 273 -7.82 -1.49 36.25
N GLY A 274 -7.34 -1.73 35.03
CA GLY A 274 -6.78 -3.00 34.58
C GLY A 274 -7.80 -4.10 34.32
N GLN A 275 -9.08 -3.74 34.16
CA GLN A 275 -10.17 -4.69 33.93
C GLN A 275 -10.47 -4.94 32.45
N ALA A 276 -9.90 -4.14 31.54
CA ALA A 276 -10.07 -4.31 30.10
C ALA A 276 -8.95 -5.13 29.47
N PHE A 277 -9.33 -6.06 28.60
CA PHE A 277 -8.43 -6.92 27.85
C PHE A 277 -8.61 -6.68 26.35
N PRO A 278 -7.68 -5.94 25.70
CA PRO A 278 -7.74 -5.68 24.27
C PRO A 278 -7.09 -6.82 23.47
N GLN A 279 -7.70 -7.15 22.34
CA GLN A 279 -7.13 -7.96 21.28
C GLN A 279 -7.18 -7.16 19.98
N CYS A 280 -6.03 -7.02 19.31
CA CYS A 280 -5.94 -6.26 18.06
C CYS A 280 -5.62 -7.23 16.91
N VAL A 281 -6.39 -7.14 15.83
CA VAL A 281 -6.13 -7.87 14.59
C VAL A 281 -6.17 -6.87 13.44
N PHE A 282 -5.26 -7.02 12.46
CA PHE A 282 -5.33 -6.20 11.25
C PHE A 282 -6.68 -6.42 10.56
N ASP A 283 -7.36 -5.33 10.23
CA ASP A 283 -8.67 -5.38 9.59
C ASP A 283 -8.60 -4.90 8.15
N HIS A 284 -8.25 -3.63 7.93
CA HIS A 284 -8.21 -3.03 6.60
C HIS A 284 -7.20 -1.88 6.48
N TRP A 285 -7.00 -1.43 5.24
CA TRP A 285 -6.28 -0.21 4.91
C TRP A 285 -7.25 0.95 4.74
N GLN A 286 -6.96 2.08 5.38
CA GLN A 286 -7.80 3.28 5.33
C GLN A 286 -7.03 4.43 4.71
N VAL A 287 -7.64 5.16 3.77
CA VAL A 287 -7.04 6.38 3.20
C VAL A 287 -6.96 7.46 4.27
N LEU A 288 -5.77 7.98 4.50
CA LEU A 288 -5.55 9.13 5.37
C LEU A 288 -6.17 10.38 4.76
N GLN A 289 -6.86 11.15 5.61
CA GLN A 289 -7.43 12.42 5.22
C GLN A 289 -6.31 13.47 5.04
N GLY A 290 -6.38 14.21 3.94
CA GLY A 290 -5.41 15.24 3.58
C GLY A 290 -4.52 14.86 2.38
N ASN A 291 -4.00 15.87 1.70
CA ASN A 291 -3.16 15.70 0.53
C ASN A 291 -1.67 15.63 0.95
N PRO A 292 -0.94 14.54 0.66
CA PRO A 292 0.48 14.43 0.99
C PRO A 292 1.37 15.42 0.21
N LEU A 293 0.88 16.00 -0.89
CA LEU A 293 1.61 17.02 -1.65
C LEU A 293 1.48 18.43 -1.05
N GLU A 294 0.50 18.65 -0.17
CA GLU A 294 0.28 19.94 0.47
C GLU A 294 1.06 20.05 1.79
N PRO A 295 1.88 21.09 1.96
CA PRO A 295 2.58 21.32 3.22
C PRO A 295 1.60 21.47 4.40
N ASN A 296 2.00 21.01 5.59
CA ASN A 296 1.25 21.08 6.85
C ASN A 296 0.06 20.11 6.99
N THR A 297 -0.15 19.18 6.06
CA THR A 297 -1.08 18.08 6.27
C THR A 297 -0.41 16.94 7.06
N LYS A 298 -1.19 16.15 7.81
CA LYS A 298 -0.66 14.97 8.54
C LYS A 298 0.01 13.96 7.58
N PRO A 299 -0.56 13.64 6.40
CA PRO A 299 0.12 12.78 5.43
C PRO A 299 1.45 13.35 4.93
N ALA A 300 1.56 14.66 4.68
CA ALA A 300 2.81 15.28 4.23
C ALA A 300 3.92 15.21 5.29
N GLN A 301 3.57 15.38 6.57
CA GLN A 301 4.52 15.21 7.68
C GLN A 301 5.04 13.77 7.74
N ILE A 302 4.13 12.79 7.69
CA ILE A 302 4.49 11.35 7.68
C ILE A 302 5.40 11.02 6.49
N VAL A 303 5.04 11.48 5.29
CA VAL A 303 5.86 11.26 4.09
C VAL A 303 7.25 11.87 4.27
N THR A 304 7.36 13.09 4.80
CA THR A 304 8.64 13.76 5.04
C THR A 304 9.51 12.98 6.04
N GLU A 305 8.91 12.48 7.13
CA GLU A 305 9.60 11.67 8.14
C GLU A 305 10.10 10.34 7.57
N ILE A 306 9.26 9.63 6.80
CA ILE A 306 9.65 8.37 6.14
C ILE A 306 10.79 8.62 5.16
N ARG A 307 10.69 9.67 4.33
CA ARG A 307 11.74 10.04 3.37
C ARG A 307 13.06 10.35 4.05
N LYS A 308 13.03 11.11 5.14
CA LYS A 308 14.22 11.44 5.94
C LYS A 308 14.84 10.18 6.56
N ARG A 309 14.03 9.26 7.09
CA ARG A 309 14.50 7.98 7.64
C ARG A 309 15.18 7.12 6.57
N LYS A 310 14.57 7.00 5.39
CA LYS A 310 15.10 6.24 4.24
C LYS A 310 16.27 6.95 3.52
N GLY A 311 16.69 8.14 3.95
CA GLY A 311 17.77 8.89 3.31
C GLY A 311 17.40 9.47 1.94
N LEU A 312 16.11 9.58 1.63
CA LEU A 312 15.60 10.21 0.41
C LEU A 312 15.61 11.73 0.53
N LYS A 313 15.52 12.43 -0.60
CA LYS A 313 15.31 13.89 -0.60
C LYS A 313 14.01 14.22 0.13
N GLU A 314 14.03 15.10 1.12
CA GLU A 314 12.84 15.40 1.95
C GLU A 314 11.62 15.82 1.12
N GLN A 315 11.83 16.58 0.03
CA GLN A 315 10.77 16.97 -0.88
C GLN A 315 10.36 15.82 -1.80
N ILE A 316 9.06 15.64 -1.98
CA ILE A 316 8.48 14.72 -2.96
C ILE A 316 8.91 15.18 -4.36
N PRO A 317 9.36 14.27 -5.24
CA PRO A 317 9.77 14.66 -6.58
C PRO A 317 8.60 15.26 -7.36
N GLY A 318 8.81 16.43 -7.98
CA GLY A 318 7.80 17.08 -8.81
C GLY A 318 7.52 16.32 -10.11
N LEU A 319 6.36 16.57 -10.71
CA LEU A 319 5.91 15.95 -11.97
C LEU A 319 6.92 16.15 -13.12
N ASP A 320 7.58 17.30 -13.17
CA ASP A 320 8.59 17.66 -14.19
C ASP A 320 9.79 16.69 -14.23
N ASN A 321 10.03 15.94 -13.15
CA ASN A 321 11.09 14.93 -13.12
C ASN A 321 10.75 13.68 -13.95
N PHE A 322 9.45 13.46 -14.22
CA PHE A 322 8.95 12.21 -14.78
C PHE A 322 8.21 12.41 -16.10
N LEU A 323 7.44 13.50 -16.22
CA LEU A 323 6.61 13.79 -17.38
C LEU A 323 7.43 14.45 -18.49
N ASP A 324 7.52 13.79 -19.64
CA ASP A 324 8.14 14.34 -20.83
C ASP A 324 7.10 15.04 -21.72
N LYS A 325 7.53 16.13 -22.36
CA LYS A 325 6.76 16.78 -23.43
C LYS A 325 7.00 16.07 -24.77
N MET A 326 6.03 16.13 -25.68
CA MET A 326 6.02 15.42 -26.97
C MET A 326 7.29 15.65 -27.80
#